data_AF-A0A1A8E222-F1
#
_entry.id   AF-A0A1A8E222-F1
#
_cell.length_a   1.000
_cell.length_b   1.000
_cell.length_c   1.000
_cell.angle_alpha   90.00
_cell.angle_beta   90.00
_cell.angle_gamma   90.00
#
_symmetry.space_group_name_H-M   'P 1'
#
loop_
_entity.id
_entity.type
_entity.pdbx_description
1 polymer ?
#
loop_
_entity_poly.entity_id
_entity_poly.type
_entity_poly.pdbx_seq_one_letter_code
_entity_poly.pdbx_strand_id
1 'polypeptide(L)'
;IGNSQYRPIVSPLEILITMLTDTFPGGPIGRIHATDHDPNDILLFTQKPDLNNMFKINRQDGSIVALPGLEPGRYQINATVSDG
;
A
#
# COMPACT_ATOMS: atom_id res chain seq x y z
N ILE A 1 -5.16 -28.91 -8.51
CA ILE A 1 -5.23 -27.44 -8.69
C ILE A 1 -6.25 -26.92 -7.68
N GLY A 2 -5.79 -26.18 -6.68
CA GLY A 2 -6.67 -25.60 -5.67
C GLY A 2 -7.35 -24.38 -6.27
N ASN A 3 -8.67 -24.30 -6.19
CA ASN A 3 -9.40 -23.12 -6.65
C ASN A 3 -9.39 -22.09 -5.51
N SER A 4 -9.06 -20.83 -5.82
CA SER A 4 -9.35 -19.67 -4.98
C SER A 4 -10.86 -19.56 -4.80
N GLN A 5 -11.32 -19.45 -3.56
CA GLN A 5 -12.72 -19.50 -3.14
C GLN A 5 -13.13 -18.28 -2.32
N TYR A 6 -12.17 -17.64 -1.66
CA TYR A 6 -12.38 -16.48 -0.82
C TYR A 6 -11.78 -15.25 -1.48
N ARG A 7 -12.32 -14.08 -1.12
CA ARG A 7 -11.74 -12.81 -1.55
C ARG A 7 -10.77 -12.31 -0.48
N PRO A 8 -9.70 -11.61 -0.86
CA PRO A 8 -8.80 -11.00 0.10
C PRO A 8 -9.54 -10.00 1.00
N ILE A 9 -9.23 -10.04 2.29
CA ILE A 9 -9.73 -9.08 3.28
C ILE A 9 -8.61 -8.07 3.55
N VAL A 10 -8.88 -6.78 3.30
CA VAL A 10 -7.91 -5.70 3.51
C VAL A 10 -8.22 -4.95 4.81
N SER A 11 -7.21 -4.76 5.65
CA SER A 11 -7.31 -3.94 6.85
C SER A 11 -7.03 -2.47 6.52
N PRO A 12 -7.86 -1.51 6.99
CA PRO A 12 -7.55 -0.09 6.86
C PRO A 12 -6.20 0.26 7.50
N LEU A 13 -5.41 1.11 6.83
CA LEU A 13 -4.11 1.56 7.30
C LEU A 13 -4.09 3.09 7.39
N GLU A 14 -3.79 3.60 8.58
CA GLU A 14 -3.48 5.01 8.82
C GLU A 14 -2.00 5.15 9.17
N ILE A 15 -1.31 6.09 8.53
CA ILE A 15 0.12 6.34 8.74
C ILE A 15 0.29 7.79 9.20
N LEU A 16 0.93 7.97 10.35
CA LEU A 16 1.33 9.28 10.86
C LEU A 16 2.83 9.48 10.62
N ILE A 17 3.19 10.50 9.85
CA ILE A 17 4.59 10.89 9.61
C ILE A 17 4.84 12.18 10.39
N THR A 18 5.82 12.16 11.29
CA THR A 18 6.31 13.36 11.99
C THR A 18 7.72 13.68 11.50
N MET A 19 7.96 14.95 11.18
CA MET A 19 9.18 15.40 10.51
C MET A 19 9.72 16.64 11.21
N LEU A 20 11.04 16.82 11.18
CA LEU A 20 11.71 18.05 11.64
C LEU A 20 11.96 19.03 10.50
N THR A 21 11.80 18.58 9.26
CA THR A 21 12.03 19.33 8.02
C THR A 21 10.70 19.80 7.43
N ASP A 22 10.77 20.79 6.54
CA ASP A 22 9.60 21.32 5.84
C ASP A 22 8.97 20.30 4.88
N THR A 23 9.74 19.33 4.40
CA THR A 23 9.26 18.22 3.56
C THR A 23 9.83 16.87 3.99
N PHE A 24 9.10 15.79 3.69
CA PHE A 24 9.57 14.43 3.92
C PHE A 24 10.70 14.10 2.94
N PRO A 25 11.85 13.58 3.43
CA PRO A 25 12.96 13.19 2.54
C PRO A 25 12.66 11.96 1.69
N GLY A 26 11.56 11.23 1.97
CA GLY A 26 11.21 9.98 1.31
C GLY A 26 11.67 8.75 2.09
N GLY A 27 11.13 7.59 1.72
CA GLY A 27 11.48 6.30 2.31
C GLY A 27 10.28 5.40 2.61
N PRO A 28 10.52 4.20 3.18
CA PRO A 28 9.46 3.28 3.60
C PRO A 28 8.61 3.90 4.72
N ILE A 29 7.29 3.86 4.57
CA ILE A 29 6.35 4.47 5.53
C ILE A 29 5.35 3.48 6.13
N GLY A 30 5.19 2.30 5.53
CA GLY A 30 4.24 1.31 6.02
C GLY A 30 4.04 0.16 5.05
N ARG A 31 3.01 -0.65 5.30
CA ARG A 31 2.63 -1.79 4.48
C ARG A 31 1.14 -2.07 4.60
N ILE A 32 0.49 -2.34 3.48
CA ILE A 32 -0.91 -2.78 3.44
C ILE A 32 -0.99 -4.18 4.06
N HIS A 33 -1.90 -4.35 5.02
CA HIS A 33 -2.18 -5.66 5.59
C HIS A 33 -3.45 -6.22 4.95
N ALA A 34 -3.30 -7.37 4.31
CA ALA A 34 -4.40 -8.14 3.76
C ALA A 34 -4.21 -9.63 4.05
N THR A 35 -5.31 -10.35 4.15
CA THR A 35 -5.33 -11.79 4.44
C THR A 35 -6.25 -12.50 3.47
N ASP A 36 -5.85 -13.68 3.01
CA ASP A 36 -6.72 -14.61 2.30
C ASP A 36 -6.85 -15.93 3.08
N HIS A 37 -8.01 -16.57 2.96
CA HIS A 37 -8.27 -17.86 3.57
C HIS A 37 -7.81 -19.03 2.69
N ASP A 38 -7.53 -18.78 1.41
CA ASP A 38 -6.98 -19.75 0.49
C ASP A 38 -5.44 -19.84 0.65
N PRO A 39 -4.89 -20.99 1.08
CA PRO A 39 -3.47 -21.10 1.44
C PRO A 39 -2.51 -21.08 0.25
N ASN A 40 -3.04 -21.19 -0.98
CA ASN A 40 -2.24 -21.20 -2.21
C ASN A 40 -2.26 -19.84 -2.93
N ASP A 41 -3.09 -18.90 -2.47
CA ASP A 41 -3.24 -17.62 -3.15
C ASP A 41 -2.06 -16.70 -2.84
N ILE A 42 -1.66 -15.93 -3.86
CA ILE A 42 -0.56 -14.97 -3.75
C ILE A 42 -1.17 -13.59 -3.91
N LEU A 43 -1.21 -12.83 -2.82
CA LEU A 43 -1.78 -11.50 -2.83
C LEU A 43 -0.95 -10.52 -3.66
N LEU A 44 -1.62 -9.81 -4.56
CA LEU A 44 -1.02 -8.76 -5.39
C LEU A 44 -1.63 -7.41 -5.05
N PHE A 45 -0.76 -6.43 -4.81
CA PHE A 45 -1.13 -5.09 -4.38
C PHE A 45 -0.96 -4.12 -5.54
N THR A 46 -2.04 -3.49 -5.98
CA THR A 46 -2.01 -2.57 -7.11
C THR A 46 -2.46 -1.20 -6.67
N GLN A 47 -1.59 -0.20 -6.88
CA GLN A 47 -1.94 1.20 -6.69
C GLN A 47 -2.81 1.67 -7.85
N LYS A 48 -3.92 2.34 -7.55
CA LYS A 48 -4.72 3.02 -8.59
C LYS A 48 -3.84 4.08 -9.26
N PRO A 49 -3.84 4.19 -10.61
CA PRO A 49 -3.12 5.25 -11.28
C PRO A 49 -3.54 6.62 -10.74
N ASP A 50 -2.57 7.36 -10.23
CA ASP A 50 -2.75 8.73 -9.75
C ASP A 50 -1.79 9.63 -10.55
N LEU A 51 -2.25 10.84 -10.85
CA LEU A 51 -1.44 11.85 -11.53
C LEU A 51 -0.32 12.36 -10.61
N ASN A 52 -0.53 12.32 -9.29
CA ASN A 52 0.46 12.66 -8.27
C ASN A 52 1.07 11.38 -7.67
N ASN A 53 2.14 10.87 -8.30
CA ASN A 53 2.91 9.71 -7.85
C ASN A 53 3.78 10.00 -6.60
N MET A 54 3.21 10.56 -5.54
CA MET A 54 3.93 10.84 -4.27
C MET A 54 4.23 9.57 -3.46
N PHE A 55 3.59 8.46 -3.81
CA PHE A 55 3.73 7.17 -3.13
C PHE A 55 3.87 6.04 -4.14
N LYS A 56 4.55 4.98 -3.72
CA LYS A 56 4.67 3.72 -4.44
C LYS A 56 4.28 2.57 -3.53
N ILE A 57 3.45 1.66 -4.06
CA ILE A 57 3.12 0.39 -3.43
C ILE A 57 3.86 -0.73 -4.16
N ASN A 58 4.60 -1.54 -3.41
CA ASN A 58 5.21 -2.75 -3.95
C ASN A 58 4.13 -3.81 -4.22
N ARG A 59 4.13 -4.33 -5.45
CA ARG A 59 3.12 -5.27 -5.92
C ARG A 59 3.08 -6.60 -5.16
N GLN A 60 4.22 -7.05 -4.65
CA GLN A 60 4.36 -8.40 -4.09
C GLN A 60 4.10 -8.45 -2.59
N ASP A 61 4.43 -7.39 -1.86
CA ASP A 61 4.36 -7.40 -0.38
C ASP A 61 3.53 -6.25 0.20
N GLY A 62 2.99 -5.37 -0.65
CA GLY A 62 2.16 -4.24 -0.21
C GLY A 62 2.92 -3.16 0.55
N SER A 63 4.26 -3.19 0.59
CA SER A 63 5.07 -2.16 1.22
C SER A 63 4.88 -0.81 0.53
N ILE A 64 4.83 0.25 1.32
CA ILE A 64 4.54 1.61 0.88
C ILE A 64 5.78 2.47 1.08
N VAL A 65 6.21 3.12 0.01
CA VAL A 65 7.31 4.09 0.01
C VAL A 65 6.74 5.45 -0.36
N ALA A 66 7.00 6.46 0.47
CA ALA A 66 6.78 7.85 0.08
C ALA A 66 8.00 8.37 -0.70
N LEU A 67 7.76 9.11 -1.76
CA LEU A 67 8.79 9.81 -2.50
C LEU A 67 9.24 11.09 -1.76
N PRO A 68 10.44 11.61 -2.04
CA PRO A 68 10.89 12.87 -1.47
C PRO A 68 9.96 14.03 -1.83
N GLY A 69 9.86 15.02 -0.94
CA GLY A 69 9.10 16.25 -1.17
C GLY A 69 7.65 16.22 -0.68
N LEU A 70 7.28 15.26 0.16
CA LEU A 70 5.94 15.25 0.76
C LEU A 70 5.81 16.41 1.78
N GLU A 71 4.88 17.32 1.56
CA GLU A 71 4.59 18.44 2.45
C GLU A 71 3.69 18.00 3.63
N PRO A 72 3.59 18.79 4.71
CA PRO A 72 2.61 18.55 5.75
C PRO A 72 1.18 18.57 5.19
N GLY A 73 0.42 17.51 5.41
CA GLY A 73 -0.94 17.42 4.88
C GLY A 73 -1.58 16.06 5.08
N ARG A 74 -2.77 15.90 4.50
CA ARG A 74 -3.48 14.62 4.45
C ARG A 74 -3.47 14.10 3.02
N TYR A 75 -2.93 12.91 2.87
CA TYR A 75 -2.85 12.22 1.59
C TYR A 75 -3.73 10.98 1.62
N GLN A 76 -4.32 10.64 0.49
CA GLN A 76 -5.08 9.41 0.30
C GLN A 76 -4.44 8.60 -0.83
N ILE A 77 -4.25 7.32 -0.58
CA ILE A 77 -3.71 6.38 -1.56
C ILE A 77 -4.74 5.28 -1.71
N ASN A 78 -5.19 5.05 -2.94
CA ASN A 78 -6.10 3.96 -3.25
C ASN A 78 -5.32 2.76 -3.77
N ALA A 79 -5.52 1.62 -3.12
CA ALA A 79 -4.91 0.35 -3.47
C ALA A 79 -5.97 -0.74 -3.58
N THR A 80 -5.75 -1.66 -4.51
CA THR A 80 -6.54 -2.88 -4.66
C THR A 80 -5.67 -4.07 -4.32
N VAL A 81 -6.24 -5.05 -3.63
CA VAL A 81 -5.61 -6.34 -3.38
C VAL A 81 -6.38 -7.42 -4.18
N SER A 82 -5.66 -8.25 -4.91
CA SER A 82 -6.20 -9.40 -5.64
C SER A 82 -5.50 -10.69 -5.22
N ASP A 83 -6.21 -11.81 -5.35
CA ASP A 83 -5.80 -13.19 -5.04
C ASP A 83 -4.88 -13.84 -6.11
N GLY A 84 -4.87 -13.32 -7.34
CA GLY A 84 -3.90 -13.69 -8.38
C GLY A 84 -4.48 -13.86 -9.78
#